data_AF-A0A7J9HHY6-F1
#
_entry.id   AF-A0A7J9HHY6-F1
#
_cell.length_a   1.000
_cell.length_b   1.000
_cell.length_c   1.000
_cell.angle_alpha   90.00
_cell.angle_beta   90.00
_cell.angle_gamma   90.00
#
_symmetry.space_group_name_H-M   'P 1'
#
loop_
_entity.id
_entity.type
_entity.pdbx_description
1 polymer ?
#
loop_
_entity_poly.entity_id
_entity_poly.type
_entity_poly.pdbx_seq_one_letter_code
_entity_poly.pdbx_strand_id
1 'polypeptide(L)'
;MEKGRVRATVVQASTVFFDTPATLDKAERLIAGSAAYGSQLVVFPEAFVGGYPRGFPFESPNEDNQELPKYHASAIENLRCPIRLVRDFVLVIFMYTGPEVDRLAKISCRYKVHLVMGVVEKDGFYLFSTILFFDPVGRYLGKHRKLMRSASECVVWCSGEKSSLPLYRTAIGKVGGLLYLDNRIPSLRTELYAKGIQMYCAPTADAREEWRASMIHIAIEGRCFVLSANQFCRRKDYSLPLKCIDGDSNSDLLDTIVCSGGSVIVSPSGTILAGPNYQGESLISADLDLEEITRAKLEFGEVGLGMGPDSVGWSANKPNLVLYQTAVKTEAFVDLS
;
A
#
# COMPACT_ATOMS: atom_id res chain seq x y z
N MET A 1 23.38 16.40 -2.31
CA MET A 1 22.08 16.84 -1.78
C MET A 1 22.34 17.68 -0.55
N GLU A 2 21.62 18.79 -0.40
CA GLU A 2 21.64 19.58 0.84
C GLU A 2 21.13 18.73 2.02
N LYS A 3 21.63 19.01 3.21
CA LYS A 3 21.21 18.34 4.45
C LYS A 3 19.70 18.53 4.63
N GLY A 4 18.94 17.44 4.75
CA GLY A 4 17.48 17.50 4.94
C GLY A 4 16.62 17.28 3.69
N ARG A 5 17.21 17.13 2.50
CA ARG A 5 16.48 16.73 1.28
C ARG A 5 16.59 15.23 1.01
N VAL A 6 15.47 14.60 0.68
CA VAL A 6 15.37 13.18 0.34
C VAL A 6 14.71 13.03 -1.02
N ARG A 7 15.35 12.35 -1.97
CA ARG A 7 14.69 12.00 -3.23
C ARG A 7 13.90 10.70 -3.08
N ALA A 8 12.64 10.71 -3.47
CA ALA A 8 11.78 9.54 -3.40
C ALA A 8 11.08 9.27 -4.75
N THR A 9 10.85 7.99 -5.04
CA THR A 9 10.16 7.53 -6.24
C THR A 9 8.98 6.64 -5.87
N VAL A 10 7.83 6.89 -6.49
CA VAL A 10 6.73 5.93 -6.56
C VAL A 10 6.76 5.24 -7.91
N VAL A 11 6.67 3.90 -7.88
CA VAL A 11 6.67 3.08 -9.08
C VAL A 11 5.23 2.87 -9.53
N GLN A 12 4.96 3.20 -10.78
CA GLN A 12 3.70 2.87 -11.45
C GLN A 12 3.97 1.80 -12.50
N ALA A 13 3.68 0.55 -12.18
CA ALA A 13 3.88 -0.59 -13.08
C ALA A 13 2.96 -1.75 -12.73
N SER A 14 2.68 -2.62 -13.70
CA SER A 14 1.99 -3.89 -13.50
C SER A 14 2.93 -4.99 -13.03
N THR A 15 2.36 -6.03 -12.44
CA THR A 15 3.02 -7.30 -12.16
C THR A 15 3.14 -8.15 -13.43
N VAL A 16 4.05 -9.13 -13.45
CA VAL A 16 4.00 -10.22 -14.45
C VAL A 16 3.14 -11.32 -13.81
N PHE A 17 1.85 -11.31 -14.13
CA PHE A 17 0.86 -12.13 -13.40
C PHE A 17 1.19 -13.62 -13.49
N PHE A 18 1.12 -14.33 -12.36
CA PHE A 18 1.54 -15.72 -12.16
C PHE A 18 3.03 -16.07 -12.31
N ASP A 19 3.90 -15.08 -12.58
CA ASP A 19 5.35 -15.30 -12.64
C ASP A 19 6.07 -14.40 -11.63
N THR A 20 6.18 -14.93 -10.40
CA THR A 20 6.85 -14.25 -9.29
C THR A 20 8.34 -13.99 -9.58
N PRO A 21 9.13 -14.95 -10.12
CA PRO A 21 10.51 -14.69 -10.53
C PRO A 21 10.65 -13.54 -11.54
N ALA A 22 9.85 -13.53 -12.62
CA ALA A 22 9.89 -12.46 -13.62
C ALA A 22 9.40 -11.12 -13.07
N THR A 23 8.44 -11.13 -12.15
CA THR A 23 8.00 -9.94 -11.43
C THR A 23 9.12 -9.36 -10.56
N LEU A 24 9.93 -10.20 -9.90
CA LEU A 24 11.09 -9.75 -9.13
C LEU A 24 12.22 -9.23 -10.04
N ASP A 25 12.41 -9.81 -11.23
CA ASP A 25 13.33 -9.25 -12.25
C ASP A 25 12.85 -7.87 -12.73
N LYS A 26 11.54 -7.69 -12.94
CA LYS A 26 10.95 -6.39 -13.27
C LYS A 26 11.12 -5.40 -12.12
N ALA A 27 10.87 -5.81 -10.87
CA ALA A 27 11.08 -4.98 -9.69
C ALA A 27 12.54 -4.50 -9.59
N GLU A 28 13.51 -5.39 -9.79
CA GLU A 28 14.92 -5.05 -9.73
C GLU A 28 15.30 -3.99 -10.78
N ARG A 29 14.83 -4.14 -12.03
CA ARG A 29 15.07 -3.14 -13.08
C ARG A 29 14.48 -1.77 -12.74
N LEU A 30 13.27 -1.73 -12.18
CA LEU A 30 12.60 -0.50 -11.78
C LEU A 30 13.29 0.17 -10.56
N ILE A 31 13.78 -0.63 -9.62
CA ILE A 31 14.57 -0.15 -8.48
C ILE A 31 15.91 0.40 -8.97
N ALA A 32 16.60 -0.31 -9.87
CA ALA A 32 17.85 0.15 -10.47
C ALA A 32 17.66 1.48 -11.20
N GLY A 33 16.58 1.62 -11.99
CA GLY A 33 16.21 2.87 -12.64
C GLY A 33 15.98 4.00 -11.64
N SER A 34 15.24 3.74 -10.57
CA SER A 34 14.97 4.73 -9.51
C SER A 34 16.27 5.16 -8.78
N ALA A 35 17.14 4.20 -8.47
CA ALA A 35 18.44 4.46 -7.85
C ALA A 35 19.37 5.27 -8.77
N ALA A 36 19.32 5.04 -10.09
CA ALA A 36 20.06 5.83 -11.08
C ALA A 36 19.61 7.30 -11.10
N TYR A 37 18.34 7.58 -10.81
CA TYR A 37 17.83 8.94 -10.59
C TYR A 37 18.20 9.53 -9.22
N GLY A 38 18.92 8.80 -8.37
CA GLY A 38 19.36 9.22 -7.05
C GLY A 38 18.32 9.02 -5.95
N SER A 39 17.28 8.23 -6.18
CA SER A 39 16.22 8.00 -5.19
C SER A 39 16.73 7.19 -4.01
N GLN A 40 16.37 7.64 -2.81
CA GLN A 40 16.71 7.00 -1.54
C GLN A 40 15.54 6.19 -0.97
N LEU A 41 14.30 6.49 -1.39
CA LEU A 41 13.09 5.76 -1.04
C LEU A 41 12.35 5.36 -2.32
N VAL A 42 11.97 4.09 -2.43
CA VAL A 42 11.22 3.55 -3.57
C VAL A 42 9.98 2.83 -3.06
N VAL A 43 8.81 3.23 -3.52
CA VAL A 43 7.50 2.68 -3.10
C VAL A 43 6.81 2.00 -4.28
N PHE A 44 6.43 0.74 -4.10
CA PHE A 44 5.71 -0.05 -5.10
C PHE A 44 4.20 -0.12 -4.81
N PRO A 45 3.37 -0.42 -5.84
CA PRO A 45 1.93 -0.58 -5.71
C PRO A 45 1.50 -1.74 -4.79
N GLU A 46 0.21 -1.74 -4.42
CA GLU A 46 -0.39 -2.85 -3.68
C GLU A 46 -0.32 -4.15 -4.48
N ALA A 47 0.05 -5.26 -3.81
CA ALA A 47 0.13 -6.59 -4.40
C ALA A 47 0.94 -6.64 -5.71
N PHE A 48 2.03 -5.84 -5.81
CA PHE A 48 2.92 -5.86 -6.97
C PHE A 48 3.56 -7.24 -7.16
N VAL A 49 4.05 -7.85 -6.08
CA VAL A 49 4.49 -9.25 -6.08
C VAL A 49 3.32 -10.15 -5.69
N GLY A 50 3.07 -11.20 -6.47
CA GLY A 50 1.91 -12.10 -6.33
C GLY A 50 0.66 -11.61 -7.07
N GLY A 51 0.56 -10.32 -7.36
CA GLY A 51 -0.46 -9.72 -8.22
C GLY A 51 -1.79 -9.43 -7.52
N TYR A 52 -2.38 -8.28 -7.85
CA TYR A 52 -3.72 -7.94 -7.38
C TYR A 52 -4.78 -8.76 -8.15
N PRO A 53 -5.77 -9.42 -7.50
CA PRO A 53 -6.69 -10.35 -8.15
C PRO A 53 -7.84 -9.63 -8.88
N ARG A 54 -7.51 -8.85 -9.92
CA ARG A 54 -8.50 -8.07 -10.69
C ARG A 54 -9.35 -9.00 -11.56
N GLY A 55 -10.67 -8.98 -11.36
CA GLY A 55 -11.61 -9.72 -12.21
C GLY A 55 -11.50 -11.25 -12.09
N PHE A 56 -10.91 -11.74 -10.99
CA PHE A 56 -10.80 -13.17 -10.72
C PHE A 56 -12.19 -13.74 -10.41
N PRO A 57 -12.70 -14.72 -11.18
CA PRO A 57 -13.91 -15.44 -10.81
C PRO A 57 -13.53 -16.45 -9.72
N PHE A 58 -13.97 -16.21 -8.49
CA PHE A 58 -13.73 -17.12 -7.36
C PHE A 58 -14.72 -18.29 -7.42
N GLU A 59 -14.56 -19.11 -8.46
CA GLU A 59 -15.25 -20.38 -8.59
C GLU A 59 -14.44 -21.49 -7.90
N SER A 60 -15.12 -22.54 -7.43
CA SER A 60 -14.46 -23.71 -6.86
C SER A 60 -13.46 -24.31 -7.85
N PRO A 61 -12.28 -24.74 -7.39
CA PRO A 61 -11.29 -25.36 -8.25
C PRO A 61 -11.81 -26.71 -8.74
N ASN A 62 -11.88 -26.87 -10.07
CA ASN A 62 -12.19 -28.10 -10.77
C ASN A 62 -11.04 -28.41 -11.75
N GLU A 63 -11.06 -29.54 -12.46
CA GLU A 63 -10.00 -29.92 -13.42
C GLU A 63 -9.69 -28.80 -14.44
N ASP A 64 -10.70 -28.02 -14.84
CA ASP A 64 -10.60 -26.90 -15.78
C ASP A 64 -10.27 -25.53 -15.12
N ASN A 65 -10.30 -25.41 -13.79
CA ASN A 65 -10.10 -24.14 -13.06
C ASN A 65 -8.97 -24.24 -12.02
N GLN A 66 -7.73 -24.11 -12.51
CA GLN A 66 -6.51 -24.14 -11.69
C GLN A 66 -6.01 -22.74 -11.27
N GLU A 67 -6.82 -21.70 -11.43
CA GLU A 67 -6.40 -20.31 -11.24
C GLU A 67 -6.10 -19.98 -9.77
N LEU A 68 -6.93 -20.47 -8.83
CA LEU A 68 -6.69 -20.26 -7.39
C LEU A 68 -5.40 -20.95 -6.89
N PRO A 69 -5.10 -22.23 -7.25
CA PRO A 69 -3.80 -22.83 -6.98
C PRO A 69 -2.61 -22.04 -7.56
N LYS A 70 -2.69 -21.58 -8.81
CA LYS A 70 -1.62 -20.75 -9.43
C LYS A 70 -1.44 -19.42 -8.68
N TYR A 71 -2.53 -18.80 -8.29
CA TYR A 71 -2.51 -17.56 -7.52
C TYR A 71 -1.86 -17.75 -6.14
N HIS A 72 -2.24 -18.81 -5.42
CA HIS A 72 -1.60 -19.18 -4.15
C HIS A 72 -0.10 -19.48 -4.33
N ALA A 73 0.29 -20.18 -5.39
CA ALA A 73 1.69 -20.45 -5.71
C ALA A 73 2.50 -19.17 -5.97
N SER A 74 1.86 -18.13 -6.52
CA SER A 74 2.46 -16.82 -6.81
C SER A 74 2.66 -15.96 -5.56
N ALA A 75 1.92 -16.24 -4.48
CA ALA A 75 2.09 -15.56 -3.21
C ALA A 75 3.42 -15.95 -2.54
N ILE A 76 4.05 -14.96 -1.92
CA ILE A 76 5.37 -15.13 -1.31
C ILE A 76 5.26 -15.60 0.13
N GLU A 77 6.16 -16.49 0.52
CA GLU A 77 6.25 -16.94 1.90
C GLU A 77 7.02 -15.89 2.71
N ASN A 78 6.41 -15.41 3.79
CA ASN A 78 7.01 -14.37 4.63
C ASN A 78 7.01 -14.80 6.09
N LEU A 79 7.74 -15.88 6.38
CA LEU A 79 7.91 -16.36 7.73
C LEU A 79 8.92 -15.51 8.51
N ARG A 80 8.58 -15.25 9.77
CA ARG A 80 9.51 -15.11 10.89
C ARG A 80 8.73 -15.58 12.12
N CYS A 81 8.99 -16.80 12.58
CA CYS A 81 8.46 -17.31 13.84
C CYS A 81 9.21 -16.65 15.01
N PRO A 82 8.57 -15.91 15.93
CA PRO A 82 9.05 -15.85 17.29
C PRO A 82 8.54 -17.12 17.97
N ILE A 83 9.36 -18.18 18.05
CA ILE A 83 9.01 -19.29 18.93
C ILE A 83 9.00 -18.76 20.36
N ARG A 84 7.82 -18.82 20.97
CA ARG A 84 7.55 -18.50 22.37
C ARG A 84 8.29 -19.54 23.23
N LEU A 85 9.05 -19.05 24.21
CA LEU A 85 9.77 -19.86 25.20
C LEU A 85 8.88 -20.96 25.78
N VAL A 86 9.27 -22.22 25.58
CA VAL A 86 8.98 -23.28 26.54
C VAL A 86 10.17 -23.30 27.50
N ARG A 87 9.90 -23.15 28.80
CA ARG A 87 10.91 -23.29 29.86
C ARG A 87 11.70 -24.59 29.62
N ASP A 88 13.02 -24.45 29.56
CA ASP A 88 14.02 -25.51 29.78
C ASP A 88 14.83 -26.05 28.57
N PHE A 89 14.66 -25.59 27.33
CA PHE A 89 15.64 -25.91 26.25
C PHE A 89 15.96 -24.71 25.36
N VAL A 90 17.27 -24.47 25.15
CA VAL A 90 17.81 -23.43 24.26
C VAL A 90 17.38 -23.74 22.83
N LEU A 91 16.40 -23.00 22.33
CA LEU A 91 16.00 -23.06 20.93
C LEU A 91 16.72 -21.95 20.15
N VAL A 92 17.60 -22.33 19.24
CA VAL A 92 18.18 -21.41 18.25
C VAL A 92 17.08 -21.09 17.24
N ILE A 93 16.46 -19.92 17.38
CA ILE A 93 15.44 -19.42 16.44
C ILE A 93 16.17 -18.91 15.19
N PHE A 94 16.23 -19.73 14.14
CA PHE A 94 16.60 -19.24 12.82
C PHE A 94 15.45 -18.37 12.27
N MET A 95 15.76 -17.10 12.03
CA MET A 95 14.88 -16.17 11.33
C MET A 95 14.76 -16.61 9.86
N TYR A 96 13.85 -17.53 9.54
CA TYR A 96 13.64 -17.98 8.17
C TYR A 96 12.72 -17.02 7.42
N THR A 97 13.29 -16.05 6.71
CA THR A 97 12.59 -15.26 5.70
C THR A 97 12.49 -16.05 4.39
N GLY A 98 11.39 -15.92 3.66
CA GLY A 98 11.24 -16.62 2.38
C GLY A 98 12.23 -16.13 1.31
N PRO A 99 12.50 -16.93 0.28
CA PRO A 99 13.53 -16.64 -0.72
C PRO A 99 13.26 -15.33 -1.49
N GLU A 100 12.00 -14.96 -1.69
CA GLU A 100 11.61 -13.70 -2.34
C GLU A 100 11.90 -12.49 -1.45
N VAL A 101 11.67 -12.60 -0.13
CA VAL A 101 11.98 -11.55 0.85
C VAL A 101 13.49 -11.33 0.93
N ASP A 102 14.26 -12.41 0.96
CA ASP A 102 15.74 -12.35 0.93
C ASP A 102 16.25 -11.72 -0.36
N ARG A 103 15.61 -12.02 -1.49
CA ARG A 103 15.94 -11.41 -2.78
C ARG A 103 15.67 -9.91 -2.77
N LEU A 104 14.52 -9.47 -2.27
CA LEU A 104 14.18 -8.04 -2.13
C LEU A 104 15.15 -7.31 -1.20
N ALA A 105 15.54 -7.94 -0.09
CA ALA A 105 16.56 -7.42 0.83
C ALA A 105 17.94 -7.25 0.15
N LYS A 106 18.37 -8.23 -0.65
CA LYS A 106 19.62 -8.13 -1.44
C LYS A 106 19.54 -7.01 -2.48
N ILE A 107 18.40 -6.84 -3.13
CA ILE A 107 18.15 -5.75 -4.09
C ILE A 107 18.23 -4.40 -3.37
N SER A 108 17.55 -4.21 -2.24
CA SER A 108 17.58 -2.94 -1.49
C SER A 108 19.01 -2.59 -1.04
N CYS A 109 19.79 -3.58 -0.60
CA CYS A 109 21.20 -3.41 -0.25
C CYS A 109 22.07 -3.02 -1.46
N ARG A 110 21.90 -3.70 -2.59
CA ARG A 110 22.69 -3.50 -3.81
C ARG A 110 22.54 -2.07 -4.32
N TYR A 111 21.31 -1.57 -4.37
CA TYR A 111 21.00 -0.23 -4.88
C TYR A 111 20.96 0.86 -3.80
N LYS A 112 21.19 0.49 -2.54
CA LYS A 112 21.23 1.39 -1.36
C LYS A 112 19.96 2.25 -1.22
N VAL A 113 18.80 1.62 -1.38
CA VAL A 113 17.49 2.28 -1.25
C VAL A 113 16.70 1.75 -0.05
N HIS A 114 15.92 2.61 0.58
CA HIS A 114 14.78 2.19 1.38
C HIS A 114 13.70 1.69 0.43
N LEU A 115 13.26 0.45 0.62
CA LEU A 115 12.28 -0.19 -0.26
C LEU A 115 10.99 -0.46 0.49
N VAL A 116 9.88 -0.03 -0.10
CA VAL A 116 8.52 -0.33 0.36
C VAL A 116 7.81 -1.12 -0.72
N MET A 117 7.45 -2.37 -0.42
CA MET A 117 6.94 -3.33 -1.39
C MET A 117 5.56 -3.85 -1.00
N GLY A 118 4.57 -3.70 -1.88
CA GLY A 118 3.28 -4.38 -1.76
C GLY A 118 3.37 -5.81 -2.29
N VAL A 119 2.94 -6.78 -1.49
CA VAL A 119 3.03 -8.21 -1.79
C VAL A 119 1.75 -8.93 -1.41
N VAL A 120 1.49 -10.05 -2.09
CA VAL A 120 0.59 -11.10 -1.60
C VAL A 120 1.42 -12.05 -0.76
N GLU A 121 1.20 -12.03 0.54
CA GLU A 121 1.84 -12.93 1.50
C GLU A 121 0.99 -14.20 1.65
N LYS A 122 1.64 -15.38 1.70
CA LYS A 122 1.01 -16.62 2.15
C LYS A 122 1.50 -17.06 3.52
N ASP A 123 0.57 -17.56 4.32
CA ASP A 123 0.79 -18.15 5.64
C ASP A 123 -0.04 -19.45 5.72
N GLY A 124 0.62 -20.57 5.43
CA GLY A 124 -0.07 -21.83 5.12
C GLY A 124 -1.00 -21.67 3.90
N PHE A 125 -2.29 -21.89 4.10
CA PHE A 125 -3.32 -21.76 3.06
C PHE A 125 -3.94 -20.36 2.98
N TYR A 126 -3.62 -19.48 3.93
CA TYR A 126 -4.20 -18.15 3.99
C TYR A 126 -3.35 -17.14 3.21
N LEU A 127 -4.01 -16.25 2.48
CA LEU A 127 -3.38 -15.17 1.71
C LEU A 127 -3.67 -13.82 2.37
N PHE A 128 -2.71 -12.90 2.31
CA PHE A 128 -2.84 -11.56 2.88
C PHE A 128 -2.26 -10.51 1.94
N SER A 129 -2.95 -9.38 1.76
CA SER A 129 -2.33 -8.18 1.18
C SER A 129 -1.43 -7.53 2.23
N THR A 130 -0.15 -7.40 1.91
CA THR A 130 0.88 -7.02 2.88
C THR A 130 1.83 -5.99 2.30
N ILE A 131 2.26 -5.04 3.13
CA ILE A 131 3.31 -4.07 2.80
C ILE A 131 4.58 -4.41 3.59
N LEU A 132 5.71 -4.51 2.89
CA LEU A 132 7.01 -4.84 3.43
C LEU A 132 7.95 -3.63 3.41
N PHE A 133 8.85 -3.55 4.38
CA PHE A 133 9.82 -2.46 4.51
C PHE A 133 11.24 -3.01 4.62
N PHE A 134 12.14 -2.45 3.82
CA PHE A 134 13.57 -2.79 3.83
C PHE A 134 14.42 -1.53 3.90
N ASP A 135 15.60 -1.68 4.49
CA ASP A 135 16.60 -0.62 4.59
C ASP A 135 17.70 -0.76 3.51
N PRO A 136 18.55 0.27 3.31
CA PRO A 136 19.57 0.29 2.26
C PRO A 136 20.78 -0.59 2.57
N VAL A 137 20.82 -1.26 3.73
CA VAL A 137 21.83 -2.28 4.06
C VAL A 137 21.26 -3.70 3.97
N GLY A 138 20.04 -3.84 3.42
CA GLY A 138 19.40 -5.13 3.18
C GLY A 138 18.76 -5.75 4.41
N ARG A 139 18.45 -4.97 5.45
CA ARG A 139 17.67 -5.48 6.58
C ARG A 139 16.19 -5.38 6.27
N TYR A 140 15.48 -6.47 6.51
CA TYR A 140 14.04 -6.49 6.59
C TYR A 140 13.59 -5.83 7.90
N LEU A 141 12.90 -4.70 7.79
CA LEU A 141 12.45 -3.90 8.94
C LEU A 141 11.15 -4.45 9.53
N GLY A 142 10.25 -4.95 8.66
CA GLY A 142 9.01 -5.61 9.06
C GLY A 142 7.89 -5.42 8.04
N LYS A 143 6.65 -5.67 8.48
CA LYS A 143 5.46 -5.71 7.63
C LYS A 143 4.21 -5.16 8.32
N HIS A 144 3.21 -4.83 7.50
CA HIS A 144 1.82 -4.60 7.92
C HIS A 144 0.88 -5.39 6.99
N ARG A 145 -0.01 -6.21 7.58
CA ARG A 145 -1.07 -6.94 6.84
C ARG A 145 -2.32 -6.07 6.82
N LYS A 146 -2.94 -5.92 5.65
CA LYS A 146 -4.14 -5.10 5.43
C LYS A 146 -5.27 -5.51 6.37
N LEU A 147 -5.90 -4.54 7.02
CA LEU A 147 -7.00 -4.80 7.97
C LEU A 147 -8.35 -4.75 7.26
N MET A 148 -8.62 -3.67 6.53
CA MET A 148 -9.87 -3.45 5.80
C MET A 148 -9.76 -3.94 4.37
N ARG A 149 -10.55 -4.95 4.05
CA ARG A 149 -10.66 -5.54 2.70
C ARG A 149 -11.86 -4.98 1.97
N SER A 150 -11.75 -4.85 0.65
CA SER A 150 -12.91 -4.61 -0.20
C SER A 150 -13.73 -5.90 -0.38
N ALA A 151 -14.97 -5.78 -0.86
CA ALA A 151 -15.86 -6.95 -1.03
C ALA A 151 -15.23 -8.03 -1.93
N SER A 152 -14.57 -7.64 -3.03
CA SER A 152 -13.88 -8.55 -3.94
C SER A 152 -12.57 -9.10 -3.38
N GLU A 153 -11.99 -8.48 -2.36
CA GLU A 153 -10.78 -8.98 -1.69
C GLU A 153 -11.12 -10.00 -0.59
N CYS A 154 -12.30 -9.91 0.04
CA CYS A 154 -12.71 -10.79 1.14
C CYS A 154 -12.77 -12.27 0.78
N VAL A 155 -12.92 -12.57 -0.50
CA VAL A 155 -12.95 -13.93 -1.07
C VAL A 155 -11.56 -14.52 -1.29
N VAL A 156 -10.49 -13.71 -1.20
CA VAL A 156 -9.09 -14.15 -1.45
C VAL A 156 -8.23 -13.98 -0.22
N TRP A 157 -8.27 -12.77 0.34
CA TRP A 157 -7.35 -12.35 1.37
C TRP A 157 -8.04 -12.39 2.72
N CYS A 158 -7.31 -12.86 3.72
CA CYS A 158 -7.69 -12.73 5.10
C CYS A 158 -7.39 -11.31 5.60
N SER A 159 -8.15 -10.88 6.63
CA SER A 159 -7.82 -9.64 7.35
C SER A 159 -6.59 -9.89 8.20
N GLY A 160 -5.68 -8.92 8.25
CA GLY A 160 -4.58 -8.91 9.21
C GLY A 160 -5.05 -8.76 10.65
N GLU A 161 -4.16 -9.01 11.59
CA GLU A 161 -4.41 -8.73 13.00
C GLU A 161 -3.95 -7.30 13.33
N LYS A 162 -4.79 -6.57 14.08
CA LYS A 162 -4.42 -5.23 14.55
C LYS A 162 -3.34 -5.34 15.63
N SER A 163 -2.09 -5.14 15.22
CA SER A 163 -0.95 -4.89 16.10
C SER A 163 -0.54 -3.42 16.02
N SER A 164 0.41 -3.00 16.86
CA SER A 164 0.99 -1.65 16.80
C SER A 164 1.54 -1.40 15.41
N LEU A 165 1.03 -0.39 14.70
CA LEU A 165 1.39 -0.11 13.32
C LEU A 165 2.89 0.18 13.19
N PRO A 166 3.60 -0.43 12.24
CA PRO A 166 5.03 -0.26 12.11
C PRO A 166 5.38 1.15 11.63
N LEU A 167 6.22 1.85 12.40
CA LEU A 167 6.90 3.08 11.99
C LEU A 167 8.40 2.92 12.20
N TYR A 168 9.17 3.04 11.12
CA TYR A 168 10.61 2.81 11.15
C TYR A 168 11.37 4.13 11.15
N ARG A 169 12.29 4.27 12.11
CA ARG A 169 13.25 5.37 12.13
C ARG A 169 14.42 5.00 11.21
N THR A 170 14.66 5.83 10.22
CA THR A 170 15.69 5.59 9.20
C THR A 170 16.58 6.82 9.01
N ALA A 171 17.64 6.69 8.22
CA ALA A 171 18.53 7.81 7.89
C ALA A 171 17.83 8.93 7.10
N ILE A 172 16.74 8.61 6.41
CA ILE A 172 15.94 9.58 5.62
C ILE A 172 14.73 10.12 6.40
N GLY A 173 14.56 9.73 7.67
CA GLY A 173 13.43 10.13 8.51
C GLY A 173 12.55 8.96 8.93
N LYS A 174 11.33 9.25 9.40
CA LYS A 174 10.36 8.24 9.87
C LYS A 174 9.44 7.77 8.74
N VAL A 175 9.58 6.51 8.34
CA VAL A 175 8.83 5.89 7.24
C VAL A 175 7.81 4.89 7.80
N GLY A 176 6.58 4.96 7.31
CA GLY A 176 5.51 4.00 7.59
C GLY A 176 4.50 4.02 6.44
N GLY A 177 3.42 3.25 6.55
CA GLY A 177 2.41 3.23 5.50
C GLY A 177 1.24 2.30 5.77
N LEU A 178 0.16 2.53 5.03
CA LEU A 178 -1.08 1.76 5.05
C LEU A 178 -1.50 1.41 3.62
N LEU A 179 -2.15 0.25 3.47
CA LEU A 179 -2.61 -0.26 2.17
C LEU A 179 -4.03 0.18 1.86
N TYR A 180 -4.23 0.79 0.69
CA TYR A 180 -5.54 1.09 0.11
C TYR A 180 -6.61 1.51 1.13
N LEU A 181 -7.63 0.67 1.39
CA LEU A 181 -8.75 0.99 2.29
C LEU A 181 -8.36 1.20 3.77
N ASP A 182 -7.21 0.72 4.23
CA ASP A 182 -6.72 1.02 5.59
C ASP A 182 -6.56 2.54 5.80
N ASN A 183 -6.27 3.29 4.73
CA ASN A 183 -6.18 4.75 4.75
C ASN A 183 -7.53 5.43 5.05
N ARG A 184 -8.65 4.72 4.93
CA ARG A 184 -9.97 5.24 5.28
C ARG A 184 -10.29 5.06 6.77
N ILE A 185 -9.51 4.27 7.52
CA ILE A 185 -9.72 4.07 8.96
C ILE A 185 -9.02 5.18 9.74
N PRO A 186 -9.76 6.12 10.38
CA PRO A 186 -9.14 7.27 11.05
C PRO A 186 -8.19 6.87 12.18
N SER A 187 -8.55 5.86 12.98
CA SER A 187 -7.74 5.43 14.11
C SER A 187 -6.36 4.89 13.72
N LEU A 188 -6.24 4.25 12.54
CA LEU A 188 -4.93 3.79 12.04
C LEU A 188 -4.05 4.98 11.62
N ARG A 189 -4.63 5.96 10.93
CA ARG A 189 -3.93 7.18 10.54
C ARG A 189 -3.47 7.97 11.76
N THR A 190 -4.37 8.20 12.73
CA THR A 190 -4.05 8.91 13.97
C THR A 190 -2.94 8.22 14.76
N GLU A 191 -2.88 6.89 14.77
CA GLU A 191 -1.77 6.15 15.41
C GLU A 191 -0.42 6.44 14.73
N LEU A 192 -0.36 6.47 13.39
CA LEU A 192 0.85 6.83 12.66
C LEU A 192 1.26 8.30 12.89
N TYR A 193 0.29 9.21 12.96
CA TYR A 193 0.53 10.63 13.29
C TYR A 193 1.09 10.79 14.70
N ALA A 194 0.52 10.09 15.69
CA ALA A 194 1.00 10.11 17.07
C ALA A 194 2.44 9.58 17.20
N LYS A 195 2.84 8.60 16.38
CA LYS A 195 4.22 8.12 16.29
C LYS A 195 5.16 9.09 15.53
N GLY A 196 4.59 10.11 14.90
CA GLY A 196 5.29 11.19 14.22
C GLY A 196 5.80 10.81 12.84
N ILE A 197 4.99 10.10 12.05
CA ILE A 197 5.31 9.75 10.66
C ILE A 197 5.69 10.99 9.83
N GLN A 198 6.66 10.82 8.93
CA GLN A 198 7.17 11.89 8.05
C GLN A 198 7.00 11.54 6.57
N MET A 199 7.26 10.28 6.21
CA MET A 199 7.00 9.73 4.88
C MET A 199 5.94 8.64 5.01
N TYR A 200 4.76 8.95 4.52
CA TYR A 200 3.58 8.10 4.55
C TYR A 200 3.43 7.39 3.21
N CYS A 201 3.69 6.09 3.18
CA CYS A 201 3.57 5.27 1.99
C CYS A 201 2.14 4.71 1.88
N ALA A 202 1.47 4.94 0.76
CA ALA A 202 0.10 4.52 0.52
C ALA A 202 -0.04 3.72 -0.79
N PRO A 203 0.47 2.47 -0.85
CA PRO A 203 0.23 1.61 -2.01
C PRO A 203 -1.27 1.34 -2.19
N THR A 204 -1.71 1.33 -3.45
CA THR A 204 -3.12 1.18 -3.81
C THR A 204 -3.29 0.40 -5.12
N ALA A 205 -4.53 0.01 -5.38
CA ALA A 205 -5.01 -0.53 -6.64
C ALA A 205 -6.20 0.29 -7.20
N ASP A 206 -6.45 1.50 -6.67
CA ASP A 206 -7.59 2.36 -6.99
C ASP A 206 -7.16 3.60 -7.78
N ALA A 207 -7.58 3.66 -9.04
CA ALA A 207 -7.23 4.74 -9.96
C ALA A 207 -8.29 5.85 -10.05
N ARG A 208 -9.28 5.86 -9.15
CA ARG A 208 -10.34 6.86 -9.17
C ARG A 208 -9.90 8.18 -8.53
N GLU A 209 -10.51 9.27 -8.95
CA GLU A 209 -10.16 10.62 -8.50
C GLU A 209 -10.37 10.84 -6.99
N GLU A 210 -11.32 10.13 -6.37
CA GLU A 210 -11.56 10.21 -4.93
C GLU A 210 -10.37 9.68 -4.12
N TRP A 211 -9.57 8.76 -4.69
CA TRP A 211 -8.32 8.31 -4.07
C TRP A 211 -7.32 9.46 -3.97
N ARG A 212 -7.12 10.20 -5.06
CA ARG A 212 -6.22 11.36 -5.11
C ARG A 212 -6.64 12.42 -4.09
N ALA A 213 -7.93 12.77 -4.04
CA ALA A 213 -8.45 13.70 -3.04
C ALA A 213 -8.19 13.22 -1.60
N SER A 214 -8.36 11.92 -1.34
CA SER A 214 -8.07 11.33 -0.03
C SER A 214 -6.58 11.42 0.35
N MET A 215 -5.66 11.24 -0.59
CA MET A 215 -4.22 11.34 -0.32
C MET A 215 -3.78 12.77 -0.01
N ILE A 216 -4.36 13.76 -0.71
CA ILE A 216 -4.15 15.18 -0.41
C ILE A 216 -4.63 15.49 1.01
N HIS A 217 -5.84 15.03 1.37
CA HIS A 217 -6.37 15.21 2.72
C HIS A 217 -5.45 14.61 3.80
N ILE A 218 -4.95 13.39 3.60
CA ILE A 218 -4.04 12.72 4.55
C ILE A 218 -2.72 13.49 4.69
N ALA A 219 -2.18 14.03 3.60
CA ALA A 219 -0.95 14.82 3.64
C ALA A 219 -1.12 16.09 4.50
N ILE A 220 -2.25 16.78 4.33
CA ILE A 220 -2.63 17.98 5.10
C ILE A 220 -2.90 17.63 6.56
N GLU A 221 -3.70 16.60 6.81
CA GLU A 221 -4.09 16.18 8.16
C GLU A 221 -2.89 15.68 8.98
N GLY A 222 -2.04 14.85 8.38
CA GLY A 222 -0.86 14.27 9.04
C GLY A 222 0.37 15.17 9.05
N ARG A 223 0.39 16.25 8.24
CA ARG A 223 1.54 17.12 8.00
C ARG A 223 2.79 16.31 7.65
N CYS A 224 2.63 15.42 6.68
CA CYS A 224 3.66 14.49 6.24
C CYS A 224 3.64 14.36 4.71
N PHE A 225 4.75 13.91 4.12
CA PHE A 225 4.76 13.58 2.70
C PHE A 225 3.97 12.30 2.47
N VAL A 226 3.06 12.30 1.50
CA VAL A 226 2.30 11.11 1.11
C VAL A 226 2.81 10.61 -0.24
N LEU A 227 3.21 9.34 -0.27
CA LEU A 227 3.73 8.63 -1.44
C LEU A 227 2.74 7.54 -1.84
N SER A 228 1.87 7.86 -2.79
CA SER A 228 0.85 6.93 -3.28
C SER A 228 1.33 6.24 -4.55
N ALA A 229 1.54 4.92 -4.49
CA ALA A 229 1.92 4.09 -5.63
C ALA A 229 0.74 3.25 -6.09
N ASN A 230 0.33 3.40 -7.35
CA ASN A 230 -0.70 2.61 -8.00
C ASN A 230 -0.13 1.89 -9.22
N GLN A 231 -0.72 0.75 -9.57
CA GLN A 231 -0.36 0.02 -10.77
C GLN A 231 -1.01 0.63 -12.01
N PHE A 232 -0.28 0.62 -13.12
CA PHE A 232 -0.87 0.80 -14.46
C PHE A 232 -0.93 -0.56 -15.11
N CYS A 233 -2.13 -1.03 -15.49
CA CYS A 233 -2.28 -2.34 -16.11
C CYS A 233 -3.35 -2.34 -17.20
N ARG A 234 -3.04 -3.05 -18.28
CA ARG A 234 -3.94 -3.35 -19.38
C ARG A 234 -4.50 -4.76 -19.23
N ARG A 235 -5.52 -5.09 -20.01
CA ARG A 235 -6.17 -6.39 -19.96
C ARG A 235 -5.21 -7.54 -20.25
N LYS A 236 -4.28 -7.36 -21.18
CA LYS A 236 -3.23 -8.34 -21.53
C LYS A 236 -2.26 -8.68 -20.40
N ASP A 237 -2.14 -7.80 -19.40
CA ASP A 237 -1.26 -8.04 -18.26
C ASP A 237 -1.83 -9.07 -17.28
N TYR A 238 -3.12 -9.44 -17.45
CA TYR A 238 -3.81 -10.45 -16.65
C TYR A 238 -4.31 -11.60 -17.53
N SER A 239 -3.85 -12.82 -17.25
CA SER A 239 -4.13 -14.03 -18.06
C SER A 239 -5.53 -14.64 -17.86
N LEU A 240 -6.42 -14.00 -17.10
CA LEU A 240 -7.71 -14.59 -16.72
C LEU A 240 -8.66 -14.74 -17.92
N PRO A 241 -9.35 -15.89 -18.09
CA PRO A 241 -10.28 -16.11 -19.20
C PRO A 241 -11.58 -15.30 -19.06
N LEU A 242 -12.11 -14.84 -20.19
CA LEU A 242 -13.42 -14.20 -20.31
C LEU A 242 -14.50 -15.28 -20.15
N LYS A 243 -15.27 -15.27 -19.06
CA LYS A 243 -16.55 -16.01 -19.01
C LYS A 243 -17.76 -15.17 -19.45
N CYS A 244 -17.57 -13.88 -19.72
CA CYS A 244 -18.68 -12.98 -20.08
C CYS A 244 -18.33 -12.02 -21.22
N ILE A 245 -17.84 -12.50 -22.37
CA ILE A 245 -18.01 -11.77 -23.64
C ILE A 245 -18.17 -12.83 -24.74
N ASP A 246 -19.42 -13.25 -24.98
CA ASP A 246 -19.79 -13.84 -26.26
C ASP A 246 -19.68 -12.73 -27.33
N GLY A 247 -18.83 -12.95 -28.33
CA GLY A 247 -18.73 -12.09 -29.52
C GLY A 247 -17.43 -11.29 -29.61
N ASP A 248 -16.67 -11.58 -30.66
CA ASP A 248 -15.51 -10.86 -31.18
C ASP A 248 -14.22 -10.90 -30.37
N SER A 249 -13.34 -11.80 -30.81
CA SER A 249 -11.89 -11.77 -30.62
C SER A 249 -11.27 -10.51 -31.25
N ASN A 250 -11.49 -9.35 -30.61
CA ASN A 250 -10.91 -8.06 -31.00
C ASN A 250 -9.62 -7.81 -30.22
N SER A 251 -8.51 -7.61 -30.92
CA SER A 251 -7.20 -7.21 -30.36
C SER A 251 -7.28 -5.97 -29.48
N ASP A 252 -8.23 -5.07 -29.76
CA ASP A 252 -8.44 -3.80 -29.05
C ASP A 252 -8.88 -4.01 -27.58
N LEU A 253 -9.51 -5.14 -27.27
CA LEU A 253 -9.90 -5.48 -25.89
C LEU A 253 -8.70 -5.82 -25.01
N LEU A 254 -7.60 -6.32 -25.59
CA LEU A 254 -6.38 -6.68 -24.84
C LEU A 254 -5.57 -5.45 -24.39
N ASP A 255 -5.63 -4.36 -25.14
CA ASP A 255 -4.98 -3.10 -24.76
C ASP A 255 -5.86 -2.19 -23.89
N THR A 256 -7.09 -2.61 -23.59
CA THR A 256 -7.99 -1.89 -22.67
C THR A 256 -7.33 -1.70 -21.31
N ILE A 257 -7.29 -0.45 -20.84
CA ILE A 257 -6.74 -0.08 -19.53
C ILE A 257 -7.71 -0.54 -18.44
N VAL A 258 -7.26 -1.45 -17.57
CA VAL A 258 -8.03 -1.97 -16.43
C VAL A 258 -7.74 -1.14 -15.18
N CYS A 259 -6.52 -0.62 -15.06
CA CYS A 259 -6.15 0.37 -14.05
C CYS A 259 -5.22 1.39 -14.68
N SER A 260 -5.65 2.65 -14.67
CA SER A 260 -4.93 3.77 -15.29
C SER A 260 -3.79 4.32 -14.45
N GLY A 261 -3.50 3.76 -13.28
CA GLY A 261 -2.49 4.29 -12.38
C GLY A 261 -2.96 5.53 -11.62
N GLY A 262 -2.29 6.67 -11.82
CA GLY A 262 -2.55 7.88 -11.04
C GLY A 262 -1.73 7.98 -9.76
N SER A 263 -0.53 7.40 -9.75
CA SER A 263 0.41 7.54 -8.62
C SER A 263 0.80 9.01 -8.40
N VAL A 264 0.93 9.43 -7.14
CA VAL A 264 1.20 10.81 -6.76
C VAL A 264 2.13 10.90 -5.56
N ILE A 265 2.93 11.96 -5.52
CA ILE A 265 3.69 12.39 -4.34
C ILE A 265 3.14 13.74 -3.89
N VAL A 266 2.67 13.82 -2.64
CA VAL A 266 2.02 15.00 -2.08
C VAL A 266 2.83 15.52 -0.90
N SER A 267 3.03 16.83 -0.84
CA SER A 267 3.74 17.50 0.24
C SER A 267 2.85 17.72 1.48
N PRO A 268 3.43 18.01 2.66
CA PRO A 268 2.68 18.31 3.89
C PRO A 268 1.67 19.47 3.79
N SER A 269 1.85 20.36 2.81
CA SER A 269 0.91 21.46 2.52
C SER A 269 -0.28 21.03 1.65
N GLY A 270 -0.26 19.80 1.10
CA GLY A 270 -1.25 19.30 0.15
C GLY A 270 -0.87 19.52 -1.32
N THR A 271 0.29 20.12 -1.59
CA THR A 271 0.78 20.34 -2.95
C THR A 271 1.21 19.02 -3.60
N ILE A 272 0.73 18.74 -4.80
CA ILE A 272 1.22 17.58 -5.57
C ILE A 272 2.60 17.93 -6.15
N LEU A 273 3.63 17.25 -5.69
CA LEU A 273 5.01 17.44 -6.14
C LEU A 273 5.30 16.68 -7.44
N ALA A 274 4.66 15.52 -7.63
CA ALA A 274 4.81 14.72 -8.83
C ALA A 274 3.56 13.84 -9.09
N GLY A 275 3.26 13.60 -10.36
CA GLY A 275 2.04 12.93 -10.82
C GLY A 275 0.83 13.89 -10.90
N PRO A 276 -0.39 13.37 -11.14
CA PRO A 276 -0.69 11.99 -11.50
C PRO A 276 -0.24 11.65 -12.93
N ASN A 277 0.18 10.41 -13.16
CA ASN A 277 0.40 9.88 -14.52
C ASN A 277 -0.71 8.89 -14.89
N TYR A 278 -1.39 9.14 -16.01
CA TYR A 278 -2.42 8.25 -16.56
C TYR A 278 -2.04 7.66 -17.93
N GLN A 279 -0.82 7.91 -18.41
CA GLN A 279 -0.38 7.57 -19.77
C GLN A 279 0.46 6.29 -19.87
N GLY A 280 0.61 5.54 -18.78
CA GLY A 280 1.37 4.28 -18.81
C GLY A 280 2.14 3.97 -17.54
N GLU A 281 3.03 2.98 -17.65
CA GLU A 281 4.02 2.70 -16.61
C GLU A 281 5.06 3.83 -16.52
N SER A 282 5.51 4.15 -15.31
CA SER A 282 6.49 5.22 -15.09
C SER A 282 7.13 5.16 -13.71
N LEU A 283 8.33 5.73 -13.60
CA LEU A 283 8.95 6.10 -12.33
C LEU A 283 8.64 7.58 -12.05
N ILE A 284 7.87 7.86 -11.01
CA ILE A 284 7.45 9.22 -10.65
C ILE A 284 8.25 9.64 -9.42
N SER A 285 9.08 10.67 -9.55
CA SER A 285 10.04 11.05 -8.51
C SER A 285 9.90 12.52 -8.10
N ALA A 286 10.17 12.81 -6.83
CA ALA A 286 10.21 14.16 -6.29
C ALA A 286 11.29 14.28 -5.21
N ASP A 287 11.82 15.50 -5.04
CA ASP A 287 12.69 15.86 -3.93
C ASP A 287 11.82 16.34 -2.76
N LEU A 288 11.97 15.68 -1.61
CA LEU A 288 11.24 15.94 -0.38
C LEU A 288 12.11 16.80 0.54
N ASP A 289 11.69 18.03 0.80
CA ASP A 289 12.32 18.90 1.80
C ASP A 289 11.73 18.62 3.19
N LEU A 290 12.50 17.92 4.05
CA LEU A 290 12.00 17.54 5.37
C LEU A 290 11.73 18.75 6.29
N GLU A 291 12.25 19.94 5.97
CA GLU A 291 11.91 21.16 6.71
C GLU A 291 10.47 21.63 6.47
N GLU A 292 9.87 21.26 5.33
CA GLU A 292 8.46 21.58 5.02
C GLU A 292 7.51 20.94 6.04
N ILE A 293 7.85 19.77 6.59
CA ILE A 293 7.09 19.13 7.67
C ILE A 293 7.04 20.02 8.91
N THR A 294 8.18 20.59 9.28
CA THR A 294 8.28 21.48 10.45
C THR A 294 7.47 22.75 10.20
N ARG A 295 7.62 23.36 9.02
CA ARG A 295 6.86 24.55 8.63
C ARG A 295 5.35 24.32 8.66
N ALA A 296 4.88 23.23 8.06
CA ALA A 296 3.46 22.87 8.00
C ALA A 296 2.86 22.56 9.39
N LYS A 297 3.67 22.09 10.34
CA LYS A 297 3.24 21.91 11.74
C LYS A 297 3.17 23.23 12.51
N LEU A 298 4.06 24.18 12.22
CA LEU A 298 4.08 25.49 12.86
C LEU A 298 2.93 26.38 12.39
N GLU A 299 2.54 26.30 11.11
CA GLU A 299 1.38 27.04 10.56
C GLU A 299 0.05 26.74 11.28
N PHE A 300 -0.06 25.57 11.90
CA PHE A 300 -1.22 25.17 12.73
C PHE A 300 -0.88 25.14 14.24
N GLY A 301 0.34 25.53 14.61
CA GLY A 301 0.90 25.43 15.95
C GLY A 301 0.23 26.28 17.02
N GLU A 302 -0.66 27.21 16.65
CA GLU A 302 -1.50 27.92 17.62
C GLU A 302 -2.59 27.03 18.24
N VAL A 303 -2.95 25.90 17.61
CA VAL A 303 -3.97 24.95 18.13
C VAL A 303 -3.35 23.71 18.80
N GLY A 304 -2.11 23.36 18.44
CA GLY A 304 -1.40 22.17 18.96
C GLY A 304 -0.99 22.25 20.44
N LEU A 305 -1.07 23.43 21.06
CA LEU A 305 -0.90 23.61 22.51
C LEU A 305 -2.21 23.35 23.30
N GLY A 306 -3.37 23.25 22.63
CA GLY A 306 -4.67 23.19 23.29
C GLY A 306 -5.29 21.79 23.44
N MET A 307 -4.87 20.80 22.66
CA MET A 307 -5.52 19.48 22.63
C MET A 307 -4.50 18.36 22.83
N GLY A 308 -4.29 17.96 24.08
CA GLY A 308 -3.52 16.75 24.42
C GLY A 308 -4.24 15.47 23.96
N PRO A 309 -3.54 14.33 23.88
CA PRO A 309 -4.13 13.05 23.47
C PRO A 309 -5.34 12.61 24.30
N ASP A 310 -5.49 13.14 25.53
CA ASP A 310 -6.60 12.85 26.45
C ASP A 310 -7.75 13.88 26.39
N SER A 311 -7.62 14.93 25.58
CA SER A 311 -8.59 16.03 25.55
C SER A 311 -9.89 15.69 24.80
N VAL A 312 -9.83 14.70 23.91
CA VAL A 312 -10.98 14.06 23.28
C VAL A 312 -10.96 12.60 23.75
N GLY A 313 -11.62 12.31 24.87
CA GLY A 313 -11.58 10.99 25.51
C GLY A 313 -11.82 9.85 24.52
N TRP A 314 -10.78 9.05 24.26
CA TRP A 314 -10.86 7.92 23.34
C TRP A 314 -11.44 6.70 24.06
N SER A 315 -12.77 6.57 24.05
CA SER A 315 -13.47 5.37 24.57
C SER A 315 -13.60 4.30 23.48
N ALA A 316 -12.55 3.52 23.26
CA ALA A 316 -12.65 2.29 22.45
C ALA A 316 -13.16 1.13 23.33
N ASN A 317 -14.47 1.07 23.62
CA ASN A 317 -15.19 -0.15 24.07
C ASN A 317 -16.67 0.11 24.43
N LYS A 318 -17.47 0.62 23.49
CA LYS A 318 -18.93 0.40 23.55
C LYS A 318 -19.39 -0.05 22.17
N PRO A 319 -19.97 -1.26 22.03
CA PRO A 319 -20.69 -1.59 20.80
C PRO A 319 -21.87 -0.63 20.68
N ASN A 320 -21.86 0.22 19.65
CA ASN A 320 -23.05 1.01 19.30
C ASN A 320 -24.11 0.04 18.77
N LEU A 321 -24.98 -0.44 19.66
CA LEU A 321 -26.24 -1.05 19.28
C LEU A 321 -27.17 0.07 18.79
N VAL A 322 -27.60 -0.08 17.53
CA VAL A 322 -28.58 0.74 16.80
C VAL A 322 -28.00 2.03 16.19
N LEU A 323 -27.77 1.99 14.87
CA LEU A 323 -27.72 3.17 14.02
C LEU A 323 -28.61 2.92 12.80
N TYR A 324 -29.37 3.95 12.43
CA TYR A 324 -30.31 4.08 11.31
C TYR A 324 -31.78 3.71 11.56
N GLN A 325 -32.50 4.60 12.24
CA GLN A 325 -33.81 5.02 11.74
C GLN A 325 -33.65 6.42 11.15
N THR A 326 -33.53 6.50 9.83
CA THR A 326 -33.51 7.76 9.12
C THR A 326 -34.95 8.23 8.95
N ALA A 327 -35.37 9.26 9.69
CA ALA A 327 -36.61 9.96 9.40
C ALA A 327 -36.41 10.79 8.12
N VAL A 328 -36.90 10.29 6.99
CA VAL A 328 -36.99 11.07 5.75
C VAL A 328 -38.09 12.10 5.97
N LYS A 329 -37.72 13.39 6.09
CA LYS A 329 -38.66 14.49 5.92
C LYS A 329 -38.90 14.69 4.43
N THR A 330 -40.06 14.26 3.96
CA THR A 330 -40.58 14.64 2.64
C THR A 330 -41.35 15.95 2.82
N GLU A 331 -40.68 17.10 2.68
CA GLU A 331 -41.38 18.36 2.51
C GLU A 331 -41.72 18.50 1.02
N ALA A 332 -42.97 18.15 0.68
CA ALA A 332 -43.54 18.42 -0.62
C ALA A 332 -43.83 19.93 -0.72
N PHE A 333 -43.24 20.60 -1.70
CA PHE A 333 -43.71 21.93 -2.11
C PHE A 333 -45.07 21.77 -2.78
N VAL A 334 -46.12 22.13 -2.05
CA VAL A 334 -47.45 22.40 -2.59
C VAL A 334 -47.72 23.87 -2.30
N ASP A 335 -48.29 24.55 -3.30
CA ASP A 335 -48.77 25.94 -3.32
C ASP A 335 -47.78 27.04 -3.74
N LEU A 336 -47.72 27.25 -5.06
CA LEU A 336 -47.86 28.59 -5.62
C LEU A 336 -49.08 28.56 -6.57
N SER A 337 -50.20 29.00 -6.02
CA SER A 337 -51.43 29.40 -6.70
C SER A 337 -51.23 30.59 -7.63
#